data_AF-A0A9D6QCL6-F1
#
_entry.id   AF-A0A9D6QCL6-F1
#
_cell.length_a   1.000
_cell.length_b   1.000
_cell.length_c   1.000
_cell.angle_alpha   90.00
_cell.angle_beta   90.00
_cell.angle_gamma   90.00
#
_symmetry.space_group_name_H-M   'P 1'
#
loop_
_entity.id
_entity.type
_entity.pdbx_description
1 polymer ?
#
loop_
_entity_poly.entity_id
_entity_poly.type
_entity_poly.pdbx_seq_one_letter_code
_entity_poly.pdbx_strand_id
1 'polypeptide(L)' 'KEQFNLRFQQATGQLEKSSRMRDVRRQIARAKTVLREKTPQKKV' A
#
# COMPACT_ATOMS: atom_id res chain seq x y z
N LYS A 1 17.37 -17.02 2.36
CA LYS A 1 17.12 -17.50 0.97
C LYS A 1 15.95 -16.78 0.30
N GLU A 2 14.87 -16.48 1.02
CA GLU A 2 13.63 -15.88 0.47
C GLU A 2 13.76 -14.40 0.07
N GLN A 3 14.50 -13.59 0.84
CA GLN A 3 14.78 -12.19 0.51
C GLN A 3 15.54 -12.00 -0.80
N PHE A 4 16.36 -12.97 -1.21
CA PHE A 4 17.10 -12.90 -2.47
C PHE A 4 16.17 -13.07 -3.68
N ASN A 5 15.21 -14.00 -3.57
CA ASN A 5 14.20 -14.24 -4.61
C ASN A 5 13.25 -13.05 -4.78
N LEU A 6 12.86 -12.40 -3.68
CA LEU A 6 11.99 -11.22 -3.72
C LEU A 6 12.67 -10.00 -4.35
N ARG A 7 13.98 -9.83 -4.15
CA ARG A 7 14.77 -8.76 -4.80
C ARG A 7 15.00 -9.01 -6.28
N PHE A 8 15.17 -10.28 -6.68
CA PHE A 8 15.33 -10.66 -8.08
C PHE A 8 14.02 -10.50 -8.88
N GLN A 9 12.88 -10.83 -8.28
CA GLN A 9 11.55 -10.64 -8.87
C GLN A 9 11.15 -9.16 -9.01
N GLN A 10 11.69 -8.27 -8.17
CA GLN A 10 11.46 -6.84 -8.30
C GLN A 10 12.26 -6.21 -9.46
N ALA A 11 13.38 -6.82 -9.87
CA ALA A 11 14.25 -6.34 -10.93
C ALA A 11 13.79 -6.72 -12.35
N THR A 12 12.87 -7.67 -12.51
CA THR A 12 12.41 -8.19 -13.82
C THR A 12 11.34 -7.33 -14.51
N GLY A 13 11.04 -6.13 -14.00
CA GLY A 13 10.37 -5.08 -14.78
C GLY A 13 8.91 -5.36 -15.22
N GLN A 14 8.29 -6.45 -14.77
CA GLN A 14 6.89 -6.74 -15.07
C GLN A 14 5.96 -5.95 -14.14
N LEU A 15 5.85 -4.67 -14.43
CA LEU A 15 4.75 -3.80 -14.00
C LEU A 15 3.41 -4.23 -14.64
N GLU A 16 3.05 -5.51 -14.56
CA GLU A 16 1.79 -6.03 -15.13
C GLU A 16 0.55 -5.41 -14.47
N LYS A 17 0.69 -4.71 -13.33
CA LYS A 17 -0.45 -4.25 -12.55
C LYS A 17 -0.29 -2.83 -12.03
N SER A 18 0.05 -1.91 -12.93
CA SER A 18 -0.11 -0.46 -12.72
C SER A 18 -1.49 -0.10 -12.13
N SER A 19 -2.55 -0.81 -12.55
CA SER A 19 -3.90 -0.73 -11.99
C SER A 19 -3.99 -1.14 -10.51
N ARG A 20 -3.39 -2.29 -10.14
CA ARG A 20 -3.37 -2.74 -8.71
C ARG A 20 -2.64 -1.76 -7.82
N MET A 21 -1.60 -1.07 -8.31
CA MET A 21 -0.93 -0.04 -7.53
C MET A 21 -1.86 1.13 -7.18
N ARG A 22 -2.78 1.51 -8.09
CA ARG A 22 -3.79 2.55 -7.82
C ARG A 22 -4.84 2.06 -6.82
N ASP A 23 -5.27 0.81 -6.93
CA ASP A 23 -6.27 0.23 -6.03
C ASP A 23 -5.74 0.05 -4.61
N VAL A 24 -4.51 -0.46 -4.46
CA VAL A 24 -3.83 -0.58 -3.16
C VAL A 24 -3.66 0.80 -2.51
N ARG A 25 -3.26 1.83 -3.26
CA ARG A 25 -3.17 3.21 -2.73
C ARG A 25 -4.53 3.72 -2.22
N ARG A 26 -5.62 3.47 -2.96
CA ARG A 26 -6.98 3.85 -2.53
C ARG A 26 -7.44 3.10 -1.29
N GLN A 27 -7.15 1.80 -1.19
CA GLN A 27 -7.49 1.00 -0.01
C GLN A 27 -6.75 1.49 1.23
N ILE A 28 -5.45 1.77 1.10
CA ILE A 28 -4.65 2.35 2.20
C ILE A 28 -5.20 3.71 2.62
N ALA A 29 -5.58 4.57 1.67
CA ALA A 29 -6.17 5.87 1.97
C ALA A 29 -7.49 5.72 2.76
N ARG A 30 -8.39 4.83 2.34
CA ARG A 30 -9.64 4.55 3.06
C ARG A 30 -9.40 4.03 4.47
N ALA A 31 -8.48 3.08 4.64
CA ALA A 31 -8.13 2.56 5.96
C ALA A 31 -7.60 3.66 6.89
N LYS A 32 -6.72 4.54 6.36
CA LYS A 32 -6.22 5.71 7.10
C LYS A 32 -7.32 6.71 7.46
N THR A 33 -8.29 6.95 6.57
CA THR A 33 -9.44 7.81 6.85
C THR A 33 -10.29 7.25 7.98
N VAL A 34 -10.65 5.97 7.93
CA VAL A 34 -11.44 5.32 8.99
C VAL A 34 -10.68 5.33 10.32
N LEU A 35 -9.37 5.08 10.30
CA LEU A 35 -8.54 5.21 11.50
C LEU A 35 -8.56 6.63 12.05
N ARG A 36 -8.48 7.66 11.18
CA ARG A 36 -8.56 9.07 11.58
C ARG A 36 -9.93 9.47 12.11
N GLU A 37 -11.01 8.92 11.57
CA GLU A 37 -12.39 9.12 12.05
C GLU A 37 -12.61 8.47 13.43
N LYS A 38 -12.00 7.29 13.65
CA LYS A 38 -12.05 6.57 14.93
C LYS A 38 -11.13 7.17 15.98
N THR A 39 -10.07 7.86 15.60
CA THR A 39 -9.29 8.66 16.54
C THR A 39 -10.16 9.83 16.97
N PRO A 40 -10.53 9.95 18.27
CA PRO A 40 -11.27 11.12 18.73
C PRO A 40 -10.40 12.33 18.38
N GLN A 41 -10.94 13.20 17.51
CA GLN A 41 -10.25 14.42 17.10
C GLN A 41 -9.78 15.10 18.38
N LYS A 42 -8.46 15.11 18.59
CA LYS A 42 -7.85 15.84 19.68
C LYS A 42 -8.13 17.30 19.34
N LYS A 43 -9.25 17.82 19.86
CA LYS A 43 -9.59 19.23 19.84
C LYS A 43 -8.43 19.91 20.56
N VAL A 44 -7.60 20.59 19.78
CA VAL A 44 -6.62 21.54 20.30
C VAL A 44 -7.30 22.90 20.34
#